data_AF-A0AAJ6IUR3-F1
#
_entry.id   AF-A0AAJ6IUR3-F1
#
_cell.length_a   1.000
_cell.length_b   1.000
_cell.length_c   1.000
_cell.angle_alpha   90.00
_cell.angle_beta   90.00
_cell.angle_gamma   90.00
#
_symmetry.space_group_name_H-M   'P 1'
#
loop_
_entity.id
_entity.type
_entity.pdbx_description
1 polymer ?
#
loop_
_entity_poly.entity_id
_entity_poly.type
_entity_poly.pdbx_seq_one_letter_code
_entity_poly.pdbx_strand_id
1 'polypeptide(L)'
;MLGSVQDDGALHIDVPVDAKRASTDTRIGLDGDAVLYVESREQLVTVHMNDAEVVVVASGLSGRSQRWHATLPPAEHGHRTLTDVVHAWDEEGAHCLVLTVEDGAGSVEFHQIGAGRPTRAHRPLVPGQLVYWDLRCDTAVLREDRGPWDSRLHLERPLSKATPQAVEARWADGWEGHGLIIETPSGSASRLVRWDLAAHSRITIAGPAGHIDEARFTRDGSGRVLVVATVEGSDTLHLWNPDNDENVQLPLDGTGRLRIRTAGPRGIGIYQVSTLGGSSWIWLDQDGNLHRSGGEIPRHGGQATLSHVWYGRTPALRYLPEQPPVAAVVSLHGGPESLERDELRWDGLYRELLDAGVAVIGLNYCGSTGYGRLHTQRAWKTWTTAFREDVESCIAAAAEWGVDPADIALLGGSFGGALALLGCVLRHDLAGAVASAPLIDIRRHAEQAAVADPSYRDWFGARFELAASATPAQRVFDPEHLSATAPGQRVFLVHGSEDEVTQWQHSKRAADEAVRKELPWTLVTEAGAGHVPAGLDEAEHRYRNIHSALLQVLGMDPVTEATS
;
A
#
# COMPACT_ATOMS: atom_id res chain seq x y z
N MET A 1 11.46 16.54 -32.52
CA MET A 1 10.36 16.13 -31.63
C MET A 1 10.51 14.62 -31.52
N LEU A 2 10.89 14.08 -30.35
CA LEU A 2 11.21 12.65 -30.19
C LEU A 2 9.97 11.75 -30.03
N GLY A 3 8.81 12.30 -30.34
CA GLY A 3 7.57 11.58 -30.39
C GLY A 3 6.38 12.51 -30.24
N SER A 4 5.24 12.02 -30.68
CA SER A 4 3.94 12.69 -30.57
C SER A 4 2.96 11.70 -29.96
N VAL A 5 2.17 12.16 -28.99
CA VAL A 5 0.99 11.43 -28.53
C VAL A 5 -0.07 11.59 -29.62
N GLN A 6 -0.53 10.47 -30.18
CA GLN A 6 -1.58 10.45 -31.20
C GLN A 6 -2.96 10.51 -30.53
N ASP A 7 -4.01 10.75 -31.32
CA ASP A 7 -5.39 10.90 -30.84
C ASP A 7 -5.94 9.62 -30.15
N ASP A 8 -5.27 8.49 -30.30
CA ASP A 8 -5.56 7.21 -29.64
C ASP A 8 -4.86 7.02 -28.28
N GLY A 9 -4.08 8.02 -27.84
CA GLY A 9 -3.34 8.01 -26.57
C GLY A 9 -1.99 7.30 -26.62
N ALA A 10 -1.58 6.75 -27.77
CA ALA A 10 -0.27 6.10 -27.91
C ALA A 10 0.85 7.14 -28.10
N LEU A 11 1.91 7.03 -27.29
CA LEU A 11 3.14 7.79 -27.49
C LEU A 11 3.98 7.15 -28.61
N HIS A 12 3.96 7.76 -29.79
CA HIS A 12 4.79 7.34 -30.91
C HIS A 12 6.14 8.05 -30.91
N ILE A 13 7.24 7.32 -30.84
CA ILE A 13 8.62 7.85 -30.81
C ILE A 13 9.23 7.77 -32.21
N ASP A 14 9.55 8.92 -32.81
CA ASP A 14 10.25 8.98 -34.10
C ASP A 14 11.78 8.95 -33.89
N VAL A 15 12.44 7.92 -34.43
CA VAL A 15 13.91 7.74 -34.35
C VAL A 15 14.60 8.37 -35.58
N PRO A 16 15.69 9.15 -35.42
CA PRO A 16 16.45 9.66 -36.55
C PRO A 16 17.15 8.54 -37.33
N VAL A 17 16.97 8.56 -38.65
CA VAL A 17 17.55 7.62 -39.61
C VAL A 17 19.07 7.84 -39.73
N ASP A 18 19.86 7.00 -39.06
CA ASP A 18 21.19 6.63 -39.56
C ASP A 18 21.64 5.27 -38.97
N ALA A 19 20.83 4.23 -39.26
CA ALA A 19 21.16 2.85 -38.96
C ALA A 19 21.92 2.23 -40.14
N LYS A 20 23.25 2.32 -40.15
CA LYS A 20 24.07 1.38 -40.93
C LYS A 20 24.44 0.17 -40.07
N ARG A 21 23.77 -0.94 -40.40
CA ARG A 21 24.00 -2.35 -40.03
C ARG A 21 23.47 -2.81 -38.67
N ALA A 22 22.34 -3.50 -38.70
CA ALA A 22 22.19 -4.84 -38.10
C ALA A 22 21.10 -5.62 -38.86
N SER A 23 21.29 -6.92 -38.98
CA SER A 23 20.55 -7.86 -39.83
C SER A 23 19.10 -8.07 -39.42
N THR A 24 18.29 -8.38 -40.43
CA THR A 24 16.89 -8.81 -40.36
C THR A 24 16.70 -10.04 -39.46
N ASP A 25 16.40 -9.79 -38.18
CA ASP A 25 15.39 -10.48 -37.36
C ASP A 25 15.28 -9.83 -35.96
N THR A 26 15.43 -8.51 -35.90
CA THR A 26 15.34 -7.76 -34.64
C THR A 26 14.04 -6.96 -34.65
N ARG A 27 13.03 -7.49 -33.94
CA ARG A 27 11.99 -6.63 -33.36
C ARG A 27 12.73 -5.58 -32.52
N ILE A 28 12.44 -4.30 -32.71
CA ILE A 28 12.98 -3.25 -31.84
C ILE A 28 12.32 -3.46 -30.47
N GLY A 29 13.00 -4.21 -29.61
CA GLY A 29 12.74 -4.24 -28.18
C GLY A 29 13.48 -3.07 -27.53
N LEU A 30 12.82 -2.41 -26.59
CA LEU A 30 13.54 -1.77 -25.49
C LEU A 30 14.27 -2.90 -24.74
N ASP A 31 15.48 -3.27 -25.17
CA ASP A 31 16.24 -4.35 -24.52
C ASP A 31 16.64 -3.91 -23.09
N GLY A 32 16.27 -4.78 -22.12
CA GLY A 32 16.26 -4.65 -20.65
C GLY A 32 17.58 -4.24 -19.97
N ASP A 33 17.67 -4.00 -18.67
CA ASP A 33 17.17 -4.76 -17.51
C ASP A 33 16.68 -3.89 -16.32
N ALA A 34 16.50 -2.58 -16.51
CA ALA A 34 15.69 -1.73 -15.62
C ALA A 34 15.37 -0.39 -16.31
N VAL A 35 14.21 0.19 -15.99
CA VAL A 35 13.85 1.56 -16.37
C VAL A 35 13.54 2.36 -15.12
N LEU A 36 14.30 3.43 -14.89
CA LEU A 36 14.13 4.33 -13.76
C LEU A 36 13.87 5.75 -14.27
N TYR A 37 12.90 6.44 -13.68
CA TYR A 37 12.77 7.88 -13.85
C TYR A 37 13.59 8.62 -12.78
N VAL A 38 14.58 9.40 -13.21
CA VAL A 38 15.39 10.25 -12.33
C VAL A 38 14.74 11.63 -12.24
N GLU A 39 13.93 11.80 -11.21
CA GLU A 39 13.05 12.95 -11.03
C GLU A 39 13.83 14.27 -10.95
N SER A 40 14.98 14.27 -10.27
CA SER A 40 15.83 15.46 -10.13
C SER A 40 16.38 15.97 -11.47
N ARG A 41 16.39 15.14 -12.52
CA ARG A 41 16.92 15.47 -13.84
C ARG A 41 15.87 15.46 -14.95
N GLU A 42 14.63 15.08 -14.62
CA GLU A 42 13.56 14.80 -15.58
C GLU A 42 14.03 13.89 -16.72
N GLN A 43 14.64 12.76 -16.36
CA GLN A 43 15.27 11.82 -17.30
C GLN A 43 14.76 10.41 -17.09
N LEU A 44 14.44 9.71 -18.19
CA LEU A 44 14.30 8.26 -18.18
C LEU A 44 15.67 7.62 -18.34
N VAL A 45 16.04 6.77 -17.39
CA VAL A 45 17.28 6.04 -17.39
C VAL A 45 16.96 4.57 -17.66
N THR A 46 17.56 4.06 -18.72
CA THR A 46 17.56 2.62 -19.02
C THR A 46 18.93 2.07 -18.63
N VAL A 47 18.93 0.93 -17.94
CA VAL A 47 20.16 0.24 -17.52
C VAL A 47 20.13 -1.13 -18.16
N HIS A 48 21.13 -1.46 -18.97
CA HIS A 48 21.35 -2.78 -19.54
C HIS A 48 22.60 -3.39 -18.91
N MET A 49 22.51 -4.63 -18.43
CA MET A 49 23.62 -5.31 -17.80
C MET A 49 23.86 -6.66 -18.46
N ASN A 50 25.11 -6.92 -18.85
CA ASN A 50 25.52 -8.22 -19.34
C ASN A 50 26.85 -8.61 -18.69
N ASP A 51 26.84 -9.67 -17.86
CA ASP A 51 27.96 -10.30 -17.14
C ASP A 51 28.95 -9.33 -16.42
N ALA A 52 29.69 -8.54 -17.17
CA ALA A 52 30.68 -7.56 -16.69
C ALA A 52 30.46 -6.13 -17.21
N GLU A 53 29.60 -5.91 -18.20
CA GLU A 53 29.35 -4.58 -18.77
C GLU A 53 27.99 -4.05 -18.39
N VAL A 54 27.94 -2.77 -18.06
CA VAL A 54 26.72 -2.02 -17.85
C VAL A 54 26.68 -0.86 -18.84
N VAL A 55 25.57 -0.76 -19.55
CA VAL A 55 25.22 0.40 -20.36
C VAL A 55 24.10 1.14 -19.69
N VAL A 56 24.32 2.41 -19.38
CA VAL A 56 23.27 3.30 -18.88
C VAL A 56 22.95 4.31 -19.97
N VAL A 57 21.68 4.49 -20.30
CA VAL A 57 21.23 5.55 -21.21
C VAL A 57 20.21 6.40 -20.49
N ALA A 58 20.57 7.65 -20.20
CA ALA A 58 19.60 8.67 -19.78
C ALA A 58 19.08 9.40 -21.00
N SER A 59 17.78 9.39 -21.17
CA SER A 59 17.07 10.15 -22.17
C SER A 59 16.29 11.26 -21.47
N GLY A 60 16.66 12.50 -21.74
CA GLY A 60 15.85 13.64 -21.30
C GLY A 60 14.57 13.75 -22.12
N LEU A 61 13.54 14.36 -21.54
CA LEU A 61 12.26 14.58 -22.23
C LEU A 61 12.37 15.51 -23.46
N SER A 62 13.45 16.29 -23.56
CA SER A 62 13.82 17.05 -24.77
C SER A 62 14.33 16.17 -25.93
N GLY A 63 14.52 14.88 -25.65
CA GLY A 63 15.04 13.86 -26.55
C GLY A 63 16.55 13.87 -26.74
N ARG A 64 17.28 14.66 -25.94
CA ARG A 64 18.72 14.49 -25.78
C ARG A 64 18.98 13.24 -24.93
N SER A 65 19.77 12.31 -25.45
CA SER A 65 20.22 11.14 -24.69
C SER A 65 21.71 11.25 -24.36
N GLN A 66 22.08 10.81 -23.16
CA GLN A 66 23.45 10.58 -22.75
C GLN A 66 23.62 9.09 -22.46
N ARG A 67 24.62 8.49 -23.09
CA ARG A 67 24.98 7.09 -22.90
C ARG A 67 26.28 6.98 -22.13
N TRP A 68 26.30 6.07 -21.17
CA TRP A 68 27.45 5.73 -20.36
C TRP A 68 27.71 4.24 -20.45
N HIS A 69 28.98 3.89 -20.32
CA HIS A 69 29.45 2.51 -20.26
C HIS A 69 30.32 2.37 -19.03
N ALA A 70 30.10 1.30 -18.28
CA ALA A 70 30.86 0.96 -17.10
C ALA A 70 31.16 -0.53 -17.09
N THR A 71 32.33 -0.91 -16.60
CA THR A 71 32.69 -2.31 -16.38
C THR A 71 32.55 -2.61 -14.89
N LEU A 72 31.72 -3.57 -14.56
CA LEU A 72 31.62 -4.11 -13.21
C LEU A 72 32.83 -5.01 -12.93
N PRO A 73 33.32 -5.09 -11.68
CA PRO A 73 34.33 -6.07 -11.28
C PRO A 73 33.92 -7.49 -11.67
N PRO A 74 34.82 -8.48 -11.81
CA PRO A 74 34.42 -9.86 -12.07
C PRO A 74 33.50 -10.41 -10.96
N ALA A 75 32.46 -11.16 -11.32
CA ALA A 75 31.68 -11.91 -10.33
C ALA A 75 32.53 -13.05 -9.76
N GLU A 76 32.39 -13.33 -8.46
CA GLU A 76 33.06 -14.47 -7.84
C GLU A 76 32.49 -15.80 -8.38
N HIS A 77 31.20 -15.85 -8.73
CA HIS A 77 30.51 -17.05 -9.25
C HIS A 77 29.39 -16.72 -10.26
N GLY A 78 29.43 -17.34 -11.44
CA GLY A 78 28.27 -17.46 -12.33
C GLY A 78 27.76 -16.15 -12.96
N HIS A 79 26.45 -16.11 -13.21
CA HIS A 79 25.71 -15.00 -13.81
C HIS A 79 25.34 -13.94 -12.76
N ARG A 80 24.95 -12.74 -13.22
CA ARG A 80 24.49 -11.63 -12.38
C ARG A 80 23.07 -11.23 -12.74
N THR A 81 22.33 -10.79 -11.74
CA THR A 81 20.97 -10.25 -11.89
C THR A 81 20.93 -8.85 -11.31
N LEU A 82 20.46 -7.89 -12.11
CA LEU A 82 20.14 -6.54 -11.62
C LEU A 82 18.81 -6.64 -10.89
N THR A 83 18.79 -6.36 -9.59
CA THR A 83 17.58 -6.49 -8.77
C THR A 83 16.98 -5.14 -8.42
N ASP A 84 17.77 -4.07 -8.41
CA ASP A 84 17.28 -2.73 -8.11
C ASP A 84 18.20 -1.61 -8.66
N VAL A 85 17.65 -0.41 -8.80
CA VAL A 85 18.38 0.81 -9.19
C VAL A 85 17.88 1.99 -8.37
N VAL A 86 18.78 2.62 -7.60
CA VAL A 86 18.47 3.83 -6.84
C VAL A 86 19.31 5.03 -7.29
N HIS A 87 18.74 6.23 -7.18
CA HIS A 87 19.48 7.46 -7.41
C HIS A 87 20.37 7.81 -6.23
N ALA A 88 21.52 8.41 -6.50
CA ALA A 88 22.55 8.67 -5.49
C ALA A 88 23.39 9.91 -5.82
N TRP A 89 24.30 10.23 -4.89
CA TRP A 89 25.20 11.36 -5.00
C TRP A 89 26.64 10.96 -4.70
N ASP A 90 27.57 11.52 -5.47
CA ASP A 90 29.00 11.30 -5.28
C ASP A 90 29.69 12.43 -4.51
N GLU A 91 30.98 12.24 -4.21
CA GLU A 91 31.82 13.16 -3.42
C GLU A 91 31.92 14.57 -4.02
N GLU A 92 31.73 14.72 -5.34
CA GLU A 92 31.75 16.02 -6.03
C GLU A 92 30.35 16.65 -6.09
N GLY A 93 29.34 16.01 -5.51
CA GLY A 93 27.96 16.45 -5.56
C GLY A 93 27.28 16.20 -6.90
N ALA A 94 27.80 15.30 -7.73
CA ALA A 94 27.11 14.93 -8.97
C ALA A 94 26.16 13.74 -8.75
N HIS A 95 25.06 13.76 -9.51
CA HIS A 95 24.10 12.66 -9.56
C HIS A 95 24.73 11.42 -10.17
N CYS A 96 24.46 10.29 -9.54
CA CYS A 96 24.84 8.97 -10.03
C CYS A 96 23.71 7.97 -9.78
N LEU A 97 23.89 6.76 -10.29
CA LEU A 97 23.01 5.63 -10.03
C LEU A 97 23.76 4.62 -9.19
N VAL A 98 23.05 3.91 -8.32
CA VAL A 98 23.57 2.74 -7.63
C VAL A 98 22.73 1.55 -8.03
N LEU A 99 23.40 0.56 -8.61
CA LEU A 99 22.80 -0.70 -9.02
C LEU A 99 22.92 -1.70 -7.88
N THR A 100 21.83 -2.37 -7.54
CA THR A 100 21.84 -3.55 -6.69
C THR A 100 21.97 -4.78 -7.57
N VAL A 101 23.08 -5.48 -7.44
CA VAL A 101 23.40 -6.66 -8.23
C VAL A 101 23.49 -7.87 -7.31
N GLU A 102 22.76 -8.92 -7.67
CA GLU A 102 22.83 -10.22 -7.01
C GLU A 102 23.61 -11.19 -7.91
N ASP A 103 24.56 -11.92 -7.34
CA ASP A 103 25.26 -12.98 -8.05
C ASP A 103 24.49 -14.32 -7.98
N GLY A 104 24.90 -15.30 -8.79
CA GLY A 104 24.27 -16.62 -8.79
C GLY A 104 24.36 -17.41 -7.47
N ALA A 105 25.07 -16.90 -6.46
CA ALA A 105 25.15 -17.45 -5.11
C ALA A 105 24.26 -16.70 -4.09
N GLY A 106 23.54 -15.66 -4.53
CA GLY A 106 22.66 -14.82 -3.69
C GLY A 106 23.39 -13.73 -2.91
N SER A 107 24.65 -13.44 -3.23
CA SER A 107 25.39 -12.32 -2.63
C SER A 107 24.98 -11.02 -3.29
N VAL A 108 24.68 -10.00 -2.49
CA VAL A 108 24.31 -8.66 -2.95
C VAL A 108 25.53 -7.74 -2.96
N GLU A 109 25.70 -6.96 -4.02
CA GLU A 109 26.70 -5.90 -4.15
C GLU A 109 26.06 -4.63 -4.74
N PHE A 110 26.45 -3.47 -4.22
CA PHE A 110 25.99 -2.17 -4.71
C PHE A 110 27.06 -1.53 -5.58
N HIS A 111 26.72 -1.20 -6.82
CA HIS A 111 27.64 -0.60 -7.79
C HIS A 111 27.21 0.82 -8.16
N GLN A 112 28.02 1.79 -7.77
CA GLN A 112 27.83 3.19 -8.13
C GLN A 112 28.36 3.47 -9.54
N ILE A 113 27.54 4.07 -10.38
CA ILE A 113 27.84 4.41 -11.77
C ILE A 113 27.60 5.90 -12.00
N GLY A 114 28.68 6.61 -12.35
CA GLY A 114 28.69 8.04 -12.63
C GLY A 114 29.37 8.36 -13.97
N ALA A 115 28.99 9.49 -14.58
CA ALA A 115 29.48 9.88 -15.89
C ALA A 115 31.00 10.12 -15.89
N GLY A 116 31.76 9.29 -16.63
CA GLY A 116 33.21 9.44 -16.78
C GLY A 116 34.01 9.11 -15.51
N ARG A 117 33.40 8.40 -14.56
CA ARG A 117 33.99 8.07 -13.26
C ARG A 117 34.23 6.57 -13.12
N PRO A 118 35.23 6.15 -12.33
CA PRO A 118 35.41 4.74 -12.02
C PRO A 118 34.22 4.22 -11.20
N THR A 119 33.77 3.01 -11.55
CA THR A 119 32.74 2.31 -10.77
C THR A 119 33.26 2.02 -9.37
N ARG A 120 32.47 2.38 -8.36
CA ARG A 120 32.71 1.99 -6.97
C ARG A 120 31.75 0.89 -6.60
N ALA A 121 32.22 -0.06 -5.82
CA ALA A 121 31.41 -1.20 -5.40
C ALA A 121 31.46 -1.34 -3.87
N HIS A 122 30.35 -1.77 -3.29
CA HIS A 122 30.21 -2.01 -1.86
C HIS A 122 29.41 -3.28 -1.62
N ARG A 123 29.99 -4.19 -0.85
CA ARG A 123 29.28 -5.35 -0.33
C ARG A 123 28.75 -4.98 1.07
N PRO A 124 27.42 -4.91 1.27
CA PRO A 124 26.86 -4.52 2.55
C PRO A 124 27.20 -5.52 3.65
N LEU A 125 27.40 -5.01 4.87
CA LEU A 125 27.71 -5.81 6.05
C LEU A 125 26.46 -6.46 6.65
N VAL A 126 25.31 -5.80 6.52
CA VAL A 126 24.00 -6.37 6.86
C VAL A 126 23.15 -6.62 5.62
N PRO A 127 22.35 -7.70 5.59
CA PRO A 127 21.37 -7.90 4.53
C PRO A 127 20.33 -6.77 4.52
N GLY A 128 19.95 -6.31 3.33
CA GLY A 128 18.88 -5.33 3.16
C GLY A 128 18.82 -4.77 1.74
N GLN A 129 17.75 -4.05 1.44
CA GLN A 129 17.58 -3.30 0.20
C GLN A 129 18.16 -1.91 0.38
N LEU A 130 18.98 -1.44 -0.56
CA LEU A 130 19.50 -0.08 -0.53
C LEU A 130 18.36 0.92 -0.78
N VAL A 131 18.12 1.84 0.14
CA VAL A 131 17.10 2.90 -0.03
C VAL A 131 17.69 4.30 -0.19
N TYR A 132 18.98 4.46 0.13
CA TYR A 132 19.69 5.72 -0.06
C TYR A 132 21.21 5.53 -0.08
N TRP A 133 21.90 6.28 -0.93
CA TRP A 133 23.36 6.29 -1.02
C TRP A 133 23.89 7.70 -1.28
N ASP A 134 24.76 8.17 -0.40
CA ASP A 134 25.41 9.48 -0.52
C ASP A 134 26.86 9.41 -0.04
N LEU A 135 27.81 9.52 -0.97
CA LEU A 135 29.23 9.50 -0.64
C LEU A 135 29.74 10.81 -0.05
N ARG A 136 29.01 11.92 -0.18
CA ARG A 136 29.43 13.19 0.45
C ARG A 136 29.49 13.07 1.96
N CYS A 137 28.64 12.23 2.53
CA CYS A 137 28.61 11.92 3.96
C CYS A 137 29.06 10.50 4.29
N ASP A 138 29.67 9.78 3.33
CA ASP A 138 30.07 8.37 3.48
C ASP A 138 28.93 7.50 4.06
N THR A 139 27.75 7.50 3.41
CA THR A 139 26.56 6.82 3.94
C THR A 139 25.83 5.98 2.91
N ALA A 140 25.52 4.74 3.29
CA ALA A 140 24.54 3.87 2.65
C ALA A 140 23.46 3.51 3.67
N VAL A 141 22.18 3.71 3.32
CA VAL A 141 21.05 3.33 4.17
C VAL A 141 20.39 2.09 3.57
N LEU A 142 20.45 1.00 4.31
CA LEU A 142 19.77 -0.24 3.98
C LEU A 142 18.46 -0.34 4.73
N ARG A 143 17.44 -0.80 4.05
CA ARG A 143 16.14 -1.17 4.60
C ARG A 143 16.05 -2.69 4.65
N GLU A 144 15.96 -3.22 5.85
CA GLU A 144 15.62 -4.61 6.08
C GLU A 144 14.10 -4.67 6.28
N ASP A 145 13.38 -5.00 5.21
CA ASP A 145 11.94 -5.27 5.24
C ASP A 145 11.70 -6.70 5.74
N ARG A 146 12.03 -6.93 7.01
CA ARG A 146 11.74 -8.16 7.71
C ARG A 146 10.78 -7.93 8.85
N GLY A 147 9.85 -8.87 8.95
CA GLY A 147 8.80 -8.83 9.91
C GLY A 147 7.73 -7.80 9.61
N PRO A 148 6.67 -7.81 10.43
CA PRO A 148 5.42 -7.20 10.03
C PRO A 148 5.27 -5.68 10.25
N TRP A 149 6.09 -4.97 11.06
CA TRP A 149 5.68 -3.61 11.52
C TRP A 149 6.66 -2.44 11.48
N ASP A 150 7.95 -2.61 11.27
CA ASP A 150 8.83 -1.47 10.99
C ASP A 150 10.06 -1.98 10.27
N SER A 151 10.32 -1.45 9.08
CA SER A 151 11.57 -1.76 8.40
C SER A 151 12.71 -1.37 9.32
N ARG A 152 13.65 -2.28 9.55
CA ARG A 152 14.88 -1.90 10.26
C ARG A 152 15.76 -1.19 9.26
N LEU A 153 16.12 0.04 9.58
CA LEU A 153 17.09 0.79 8.81
C LEU A 153 18.47 0.54 9.38
N HIS A 154 19.43 0.30 8.52
CA HIS A 154 20.82 0.16 8.87
C HIS A 154 21.61 1.20 8.11
N LEU A 155 22.27 2.09 8.85
CA LEU A 155 23.22 3.04 8.29
C LEU A 155 24.60 2.40 8.28
N GLU A 156 25.13 2.21 7.09
CA GLU A 156 26.51 1.76 6.84
C GLU A 156 27.35 2.91 6.30
N ARG A 157 28.66 2.84 6.58
CA ARG A 157 29.64 3.79 6.08
C ARG A 157 30.67 3.08 5.19
N PRO A 158 30.41 2.98 3.87
CA PRO A 158 31.20 2.15 2.94
C PRO A 158 32.71 2.43 2.94
N LEU A 159 33.12 3.69 3.06
CA LEU A 159 34.52 4.10 2.98
C LEU A 159 35.27 3.88 4.30
N SER A 160 34.58 3.98 5.44
CA SER A 160 35.19 3.77 6.76
C SER A 160 35.03 2.35 7.31
N LYS A 161 34.12 1.53 6.75
CA LYS A 161 33.77 0.19 7.24
C LYS A 161 33.36 0.18 8.73
N ALA A 162 32.79 1.29 9.19
CA ALA A 162 32.27 1.39 10.55
C ALA A 162 31.16 0.35 10.78
N THR A 163 31.00 -0.07 12.04
CA THR A 163 29.91 -0.97 12.41
C THR A 163 28.56 -0.36 12.00
N PRO A 164 27.68 -1.13 11.32
CA PRO A 164 26.36 -0.65 10.93
C PRO A 164 25.55 -0.16 12.14
N GLN A 165 24.83 0.94 11.97
CA GLN A 165 23.95 1.49 13.00
C GLN A 165 22.49 1.20 12.66
N ALA A 166 21.80 0.49 13.56
CA ALA A 166 20.37 0.22 13.42
C ALA A 166 19.51 1.41 13.88
N VAL A 167 18.43 1.67 13.14
CA VAL A 167 17.38 2.63 13.44
C VAL A 167 16.04 1.96 13.17
N GLU A 168 15.17 1.91 14.17
CA GLU A 168 13.81 1.40 14.04
C GLU A 168 12.89 2.56 13.61
N ALA A 169 12.73 2.70 12.29
CA ALA A 169 11.89 3.72 11.69
C ALA A 169 11.59 3.36 10.24
N ARG A 170 10.47 3.83 9.69
CA ARG A 170 10.20 3.69 8.27
C ARG A 170 10.98 4.74 7.47
N TRP A 171 11.71 4.31 6.45
CA TRP A 171 12.32 5.23 5.50
C TRP A 171 11.23 5.90 4.67
N ALA A 172 11.19 7.24 4.70
CA ALA A 172 10.32 8.02 3.84
C ALA A 172 11.08 8.40 2.57
N ASP A 173 12.18 9.15 2.68
CA ASP A 173 12.88 9.73 1.53
C ASP A 173 14.32 10.14 1.89
N GLY A 174 15.17 10.39 0.90
CA GLY A 174 16.53 10.90 1.11
C GLY A 174 16.92 11.97 0.12
N TRP A 175 17.60 13.00 0.61
CA TRP A 175 18.11 14.08 -0.22
C TRP A 175 19.31 14.75 0.45
N GLU A 176 20.38 14.92 -0.32
CA GLU A 176 21.61 15.59 0.07
C GLU A 176 22.17 15.37 1.47
N GLY A 177 22.53 14.13 1.80
CA GLY A 177 23.08 13.77 3.11
C GLY A 177 22.04 13.75 4.24
N HIS A 178 20.76 13.93 3.91
CA HIS A 178 19.66 13.87 4.86
C HIS A 178 18.67 12.76 4.52
N GLY A 179 18.16 12.11 5.57
CA GLY A 179 17.03 11.20 5.48
C GLY A 179 15.77 11.80 6.10
N LEU A 180 14.61 11.47 5.54
CA LEU A 180 13.32 11.55 6.21
C LEU A 180 12.94 10.16 6.66
N ILE A 181 12.64 10.05 7.95
CA ILE A 181 12.16 8.81 8.55
C ILE A 181 10.91 9.10 9.36
N ILE A 182 10.02 8.12 9.40
CA ILE A 182 8.78 8.18 10.15
C ILE A 182 8.92 7.23 11.33
N GLU A 183 8.85 7.79 12.53
CA GLU A 183 8.85 7.02 13.77
C GLU A 183 7.43 6.93 14.34
N THR A 184 7.11 5.80 14.96
CA THR A 184 5.84 5.62 15.67
C THR A 184 6.10 5.25 17.14
N PRO A 185 6.40 6.23 18.00
CA PRO A 185 6.73 5.96 19.40
C PRO A 185 5.58 5.30 20.17
N SER A 186 5.93 4.59 21.25
CA SER A 186 4.97 3.96 22.15
C SER A 186 4.00 4.98 22.75
N GLY A 187 2.71 4.85 22.39
CA GLY A 187 1.64 5.66 22.98
C GLY A 187 1.41 7.04 22.36
N SER A 188 2.08 7.37 21.25
CA SER A 188 1.88 8.63 20.52
C SER A 188 1.50 8.42 19.05
N ALA A 189 1.11 9.50 18.38
CA ALA A 189 1.00 9.53 16.94
C ALA A 189 2.39 9.36 16.27
N SER A 190 2.38 9.05 14.97
CA SER A 190 3.62 9.00 14.20
C SER A 190 4.22 10.40 14.08
N ARG A 191 5.55 10.48 14.04
CA ARG A 191 6.27 11.73 13.88
C ARG A 191 7.26 11.63 12.74
N LEU A 192 7.37 12.72 12.00
CA LEU A 192 8.37 12.87 10.94
C LEU A 192 9.67 13.36 11.56
N VAL A 193 10.78 12.73 11.17
CA VAL A 193 12.11 13.08 11.66
C VAL A 193 13.02 13.32 10.46
N ARG A 194 13.67 14.47 10.45
CA ARG A 194 14.80 14.73 9.56
C ARG A 194 16.07 14.24 10.25
N TRP A 195 16.82 13.39 9.55
CA TRP A 195 18.05 12.78 10.02
C TRP A 195 19.22 13.31 9.21
N ASP A 196 20.14 14.00 9.86
CA ASP A 196 21.46 14.31 9.29
C ASP A 196 22.34 13.06 9.39
N LEU A 197 22.70 12.50 8.24
CA LEU A 197 23.43 11.24 8.16
C LEU A 197 24.91 11.41 8.51
N ALA A 198 25.48 12.59 8.26
CA ALA A 198 26.89 12.88 8.54
C ALA A 198 27.13 13.09 10.04
N ALA A 199 26.29 13.93 10.66
CA ALA A 199 26.37 14.32 12.07
C ALA A 199 25.63 13.35 13.01
N HIS A 200 24.82 12.44 12.47
CA HIS A 200 23.93 11.55 13.21
C HIS A 200 22.90 12.28 14.08
N SER A 201 22.67 13.57 13.84
CA SER A 201 21.68 14.37 14.56
C SER A 201 20.29 14.18 13.96
N ARG A 202 19.27 14.16 14.81
CA ARG A 202 17.88 13.94 14.42
C ARG A 202 17.03 15.09 14.92
N ILE A 203 16.24 15.67 14.04
CA ILE A 203 15.33 16.77 14.33
C ILE A 203 13.91 16.25 14.08
N THR A 204 13.09 16.23 15.13
CA THR A 204 11.67 15.95 14.96
C THR A 204 11.04 17.16 14.30
N ILE A 205 10.42 16.96 13.14
CA ILE A 205 9.65 17.98 12.46
C ILE A 205 8.32 18.14 13.18
N ALA A 206 7.95 19.38 13.50
CA ALA A 206 6.58 19.69 13.93
C ALA A 206 5.63 19.37 12.75
N GLY A 207 5.12 18.14 12.75
CA GLY A 207 4.31 17.56 11.68
C GLY A 207 2.81 17.68 11.94
N PRO A 208 1.97 17.43 10.93
CA PRO A 208 0.54 17.31 11.16
C PRO A 208 0.22 16.24 12.20
N ALA A 209 -0.87 16.46 12.95
CA ALA A 209 -1.46 15.39 13.75
C ALA A 209 -1.92 14.24 12.83
N GLY A 210 -2.01 13.03 13.37
CA GLY A 210 -2.49 11.85 12.63
C GLY A 210 -1.39 10.85 12.24
N HIS A 211 -1.70 10.00 11.27
CA HIS A 211 -0.79 8.99 10.75
C HIS A 211 -0.11 9.51 9.49
N ILE A 212 1.23 9.53 9.48
CA ILE A 212 2.00 10.02 8.33
C ILE A 212 2.15 8.88 7.33
N ASP A 213 1.50 9.00 6.18
CA ASP A 213 1.52 8.02 5.10
C ASP A 213 2.77 8.17 4.23
N GLU A 214 3.10 9.40 3.87
CA GLU A 214 4.19 9.69 2.94
C GLU A 214 4.82 11.05 3.25
N ALA A 215 6.13 11.16 3.04
CA ALA A 215 6.85 12.42 3.08
C ALA A 215 7.96 12.43 2.02
N ARG A 216 8.16 13.59 1.39
CA ARG A 216 9.19 13.78 0.34
C ARG A 216 9.84 15.14 0.48
N PHE A 217 11.15 15.22 0.29
CA PHE A 217 11.79 16.52 0.10
C PHE A 217 11.36 17.13 -1.25
N THR A 218 11.15 18.44 -1.25
CA THR A 218 11.18 19.25 -2.47
C THR A 218 12.58 19.14 -3.09
N ARG A 219 12.65 19.01 -4.42
CA ARG A 219 13.91 18.86 -5.16
C ARG A 219 14.32 20.16 -5.85
N ASP A 220 13.82 21.29 -5.37
CA ASP A 220 14.04 22.65 -5.87
C ASP A 220 15.21 23.38 -5.16
N GLY A 221 15.88 22.71 -4.23
CA GLY A 221 16.98 23.26 -3.44
C GLY A 221 16.55 23.91 -2.13
N SER A 222 15.25 24.05 -1.85
CA SER A 222 14.76 24.72 -0.65
C SER A 222 14.77 23.83 0.60
N GLY A 223 14.88 22.50 0.43
CA GLY A 223 14.82 21.53 1.53
C GLY A 223 13.46 21.46 2.24
N ARG A 224 12.41 22.06 1.67
CA ARG A 224 11.03 21.93 2.18
C ARG A 224 10.61 20.47 2.07
N VAL A 225 9.67 20.07 2.92
CA VAL A 225 9.15 18.70 2.94
C VAL A 225 7.65 18.72 2.75
N LEU A 226 7.17 17.99 1.75
CA LEU A 226 5.75 17.73 1.57
C LEU A 226 5.37 16.48 2.35
N VAL A 227 4.32 16.56 3.14
CA VAL A 227 3.84 15.50 4.03
C VAL A 227 2.38 15.21 3.72
N VAL A 228 2.07 13.93 3.49
CA VAL A 228 0.71 13.41 3.45
C VAL A 228 0.44 12.71 4.77
N ALA A 229 -0.59 13.15 5.49
CA ALA A 229 -1.01 12.54 6.74
C ALA A 229 -2.49 12.18 6.70
N THR A 230 -2.86 10.98 7.15
CA THR A 230 -4.24 10.60 7.38
C THR A 230 -4.72 11.13 8.75
N VAL A 231 -5.79 11.91 8.74
CA VAL A 231 -6.55 12.33 9.92
C VAL A 231 -7.98 11.82 9.79
N GLU A 232 -8.42 11.05 10.77
CA GLU A 232 -9.76 10.45 10.83
C GLU A 232 -10.17 9.60 9.61
N GLY A 233 -9.23 9.20 8.74
CA GLY A 233 -9.49 8.40 7.52
C GLY A 233 -9.46 9.21 6.22
N SER A 234 -9.17 10.52 6.29
CA SER A 234 -8.93 11.37 5.13
C SER A 234 -7.51 11.92 5.14
N ASP A 235 -6.89 12.01 3.96
CA ASP A 235 -5.53 12.53 3.85
C ASP A 235 -5.54 14.06 3.81
N THR A 236 -4.63 14.68 4.56
CA THR A 236 -4.31 16.09 4.52
C THR A 236 -2.91 16.29 3.95
N LEU A 237 -2.71 17.42 3.27
CA LEU A 237 -1.46 17.79 2.64
C LEU A 237 -0.79 18.93 3.39
N HIS A 238 0.48 18.76 3.75
CA HIS A 238 1.23 19.73 4.55
C HIS A 238 2.58 20.03 3.91
N LEU A 239 2.97 21.29 3.92
CA LEU A 239 4.30 21.73 3.50
C LEU A 239 5.05 22.25 4.72
N TRP A 240 6.14 21.58 5.08
CA TRP A 240 7.04 22.01 6.14
C TRP A 240 8.25 22.75 5.57
N ASN A 241 8.63 23.85 6.22
CA ASN A 241 9.75 24.69 5.85
C ASN A 241 10.88 24.60 6.89
N PRO A 242 12.09 24.13 6.50
CA PRO A 242 13.22 24.02 7.41
C PRO A 242 13.77 25.34 7.94
N ASP A 243 13.58 26.45 7.23
CA ASP A 243 14.22 27.72 7.57
C ASP A 243 13.59 28.39 8.80
N ASN A 244 12.29 28.15 9.01
CA ASN A 244 11.50 28.75 10.08
C ASN A 244 10.71 27.72 10.91
N ASP A 245 10.89 26.42 10.64
CA ASP A 245 10.16 25.30 11.26
C ASP A 245 8.63 25.40 11.12
N GLU A 246 8.15 26.09 10.09
CA GLU A 246 6.73 26.29 9.86
C GLU A 246 6.11 25.10 9.11
N ASN A 247 4.96 24.63 9.58
CA ASN A 247 4.15 23.61 8.91
C ASN A 247 2.82 24.21 8.48
N VAL A 248 2.60 24.30 7.18
CA VAL A 248 1.39 24.86 6.60
C VAL A 248 0.55 23.75 5.98
N GLN A 249 -0.69 23.61 6.43
CA GLN A 249 -1.65 22.77 5.72
C GLN A 249 -2.04 23.44 4.40
N LEU A 250 -1.83 22.72 3.30
CA LEU A 250 -2.21 23.18 1.99
C LEU A 250 -3.70 22.90 1.74
N PRO A 251 -4.44 23.85 1.13
CA PRO A 251 -5.87 23.66 0.88
C PRO A 251 -6.11 22.53 -0.12
N LEU A 252 -7.13 21.71 0.10
CA LEU A 252 -7.60 20.65 -0.78
C LEU A 252 -9.10 20.81 -1.06
N ASP A 253 -9.50 20.61 -2.31
CA ASP A 253 -10.90 20.61 -2.70
C ASP A 253 -11.47 19.20 -2.48
N GLY A 254 -12.03 18.98 -1.30
CA GLY A 254 -12.63 17.69 -0.91
C GLY A 254 -11.68 16.75 -0.18
N THR A 255 -12.17 15.55 0.10
CA THR A 255 -11.48 14.47 0.80
C THR A 255 -10.87 13.48 -0.20
N GLY A 256 -10.13 12.50 0.31
CA GLY A 256 -9.62 11.41 -0.50
C GLY A 256 -8.24 10.94 -0.05
N ARG A 257 -7.78 9.86 -0.66
CA ARG A 257 -6.41 9.38 -0.55
C ARG A 257 -5.49 10.18 -1.46
N LEU A 258 -4.37 10.62 -0.92
CA LEU A 258 -3.31 11.32 -1.63
C LEU A 258 -2.09 10.40 -1.78
N ARG A 259 -1.48 10.45 -2.95
CA ARG A 259 -0.24 9.72 -3.26
C ARG A 259 0.73 10.66 -3.95
N ILE A 260 1.91 10.84 -3.37
CA ILE A 260 2.98 11.55 -4.07
C ILE A 260 3.47 10.60 -5.17
N ARG A 261 3.38 11.06 -6.42
CA ARG A 261 3.78 10.27 -7.60
C ARG A 261 5.14 10.67 -8.11
N THR A 262 5.52 11.93 -7.92
CA THR A 262 6.83 12.41 -8.32
C THR A 262 7.26 13.65 -7.57
N ALA A 263 8.56 13.82 -7.33
CA ALA A 263 9.17 15.03 -6.77
C ALA A 263 10.41 15.45 -7.58
N GLY A 264 10.31 16.56 -8.30
CA GLY A 264 11.39 17.09 -9.14
C GLY A 264 11.68 18.58 -8.87
N PRO A 265 12.68 19.15 -9.58
CA PRO A 265 13.06 20.55 -9.39
C PRO A 265 11.98 21.56 -9.81
N ARG A 266 10.99 21.10 -10.59
CA ARG A 266 9.83 21.90 -10.99
C ARG A 266 8.66 21.82 -9.99
N GLY A 267 8.72 20.92 -9.02
CA GLY A 267 7.59 20.68 -8.12
C GLY A 267 7.31 19.21 -7.83
N ILE A 268 6.19 18.98 -7.14
CA ILE A 268 5.73 17.68 -6.68
C ILE A 268 4.36 17.38 -7.26
N GLY A 269 4.23 16.21 -7.90
CA GLY A 269 3.00 15.70 -8.46
C GLY A 269 2.33 14.71 -7.52
N ILE A 270 1.04 14.92 -7.30
CA ILE A 270 0.22 14.18 -6.34
C ILE A 270 -1.03 13.69 -7.07
N TYR A 271 -1.36 12.43 -6.87
CA TYR A 271 -2.62 11.86 -7.32
C TYR A 271 -3.59 11.79 -6.13
N GLN A 272 -4.79 12.31 -6.31
CA GLN A 272 -5.89 12.21 -5.35
C GLN A 272 -6.95 11.26 -5.90
N VAL A 273 -7.49 10.40 -5.03
CA VAL A 273 -8.68 9.59 -5.34
C VAL A 273 -9.64 9.57 -4.15
N SER A 274 -10.93 9.69 -4.43
CA SER A 274 -12.03 9.68 -3.45
C SER A 274 -13.21 8.89 -3.98
N THR A 275 -13.93 8.24 -3.07
CA THR A 275 -15.16 7.51 -3.38
C THR A 275 -16.17 8.42 -4.05
N LEU A 276 -16.46 9.60 -3.51
CA LEU A 276 -17.44 10.51 -4.09
C LEU A 276 -16.79 11.59 -4.97
N GLY A 277 -15.58 12.03 -4.59
CA GLY A 277 -14.86 13.11 -5.27
C GLY A 277 -14.23 12.74 -6.62
N GLY A 278 -14.17 11.45 -6.96
CA GLY A 278 -13.46 11.00 -8.16
C GLY A 278 -11.95 11.09 -7.99
N SER A 279 -11.24 11.26 -9.10
CA SER A 279 -9.79 11.41 -9.10
C SER A 279 -9.34 12.78 -9.60
N SER A 280 -8.19 13.23 -9.13
CA SER A 280 -7.57 14.47 -9.61
C SER A 280 -6.05 14.42 -9.51
N TRP A 281 -5.40 15.25 -10.31
CA TRP A 281 -3.97 15.52 -10.24
C TRP A 281 -3.74 16.87 -9.59
N ILE A 282 -2.84 16.91 -8.61
CA ILE A 282 -2.43 18.12 -7.91
C ILE A 282 -0.93 18.30 -8.15
N TRP A 283 -0.53 19.51 -8.51
CA TRP A 283 0.87 19.87 -8.71
C TRP A 283 1.24 21.04 -7.81
N LEU A 284 2.18 20.81 -6.90
CA LEU A 284 2.83 21.88 -6.13
C LEU A 284 4.07 22.32 -6.89
N ASP A 285 4.07 23.50 -7.51
CA ASP A 285 5.23 24.00 -8.24
C ASP A 285 6.37 24.46 -7.32
N GLN A 286 7.54 24.76 -7.90
CA GLN A 286 8.71 25.24 -7.14
C GLN A 286 8.46 26.55 -6.38
N ASP A 287 7.53 27.38 -6.86
CA ASP A 287 7.18 28.66 -6.26
C ASP A 287 6.16 28.49 -5.10
N GLY A 288 5.69 27.26 -4.87
CA GLY A 288 4.75 26.92 -3.80
C GLY A 288 3.27 27.07 -4.19
N ASN A 289 2.95 27.22 -5.47
CA ASN A 289 1.57 27.30 -5.93
C ASN A 289 1.00 25.91 -6.22
N LEU A 290 -0.27 25.73 -5.89
CA LEU A 290 -1.02 24.51 -6.20
C LEU A 290 -1.82 24.65 -7.49
N HIS A 291 -1.59 23.73 -8.41
CA HIS A 291 -2.34 23.56 -9.65
C HIS A 291 -3.13 22.27 -9.59
N ARG A 292 -4.27 22.23 -10.27
CA ARG A 292 -5.17 21.07 -10.27
C ARG A 292 -5.65 20.72 -11.67
N SER A 293 -5.84 19.43 -11.90
CA SER A 293 -6.54 18.90 -13.08
C SER A 293 -7.44 17.75 -12.66
N GLY A 294 -8.54 17.54 -13.38
CA GLY A 294 -9.34 16.32 -13.25
C GLY A 294 -8.51 15.09 -13.59
N GLY A 295 -8.81 13.97 -12.94
CA GLY A 295 -8.28 12.65 -13.26
C GLY A 295 -9.26 11.84 -14.11
N GLU A 296 -8.94 10.56 -14.28
CA GLU A 296 -9.66 9.63 -15.15
C GLU A 296 -11.03 9.22 -14.57
N ILE A 297 -11.12 9.17 -13.24
CA ILE A 297 -12.31 8.74 -12.54
C ILE A 297 -13.18 9.96 -12.22
N PRO A 298 -14.40 10.05 -12.77
CA PRO A 298 -15.27 11.18 -12.52
C PRO A 298 -15.76 11.21 -11.07
N ARG A 299 -16.22 12.39 -10.66
CA ARG A 299 -17.04 12.55 -9.45
C ARG A 299 -18.25 11.62 -9.55
N HIS A 300 -18.65 11.06 -8.42
CA HIS A 300 -19.88 10.29 -8.34
C HIS A 300 -21.06 11.19 -8.75
N GLY A 301 -21.87 10.72 -9.70
CA GLY A 301 -23.00 11.47 -10.24
C GLY A 301 -24.27 11.37 -9.39
N GLY A 302 -24.35 10.35 -8.53
CA GLY A 302 -25.46 10.17 -7.59
C GLY A 302 -25.41 11.13 -6.42
N GLN A 303 -26.53 11.24 -5.72
CA GLN A 303 -26.64 12.07 -4.52
C GLN A 303 -26.31 11.21 -3.30
N ALA A 304 -25.07 11.33 -2.82
CA ALA A 304 -24.60 10.65 -1.62
C ALA A 304 -23.70 11.57 -0.79
N THR A 305 -23.56 11.26 0.50
CA THR A 305 -22.73 12.02 1.43
C THR A 305 -21.70 11.12 2.08
N LEU A 306 -20.50 11.66 2.30
CA LEU A 306 -19.45 11.05 3.10
C LEU A 306 -19.27 11.87 4.38
N SER A 307 -19.18 11.20 5.52
CA SER A 307 -18.86 11.83 6.81
C SER A 307 -17.91 10.96 7.62
N HIS A 308 -16.97 11.59 8.31
CA HIS A 308 -16.15 10.94 9.33
C HIS A 308 -16.93 10.97 10.65
N VAL A 309 -17.12 9.82 11.26
CA VAL A 309 -17.94 9.67 12.46
C VAL A 309 -17.30 8.71 13.46
N TRP A 310 -17.73 8.82 14.71
CA TRP A 310 -17.38 7.88 15.77
C TRP A 310 -18.65 7.20 16.26
N TYR A 311 -18.77 5.89 16.05
CA TYR A 311 -19.83 5.08 16.66
C TYR A 311 -19.33 4.60 18.02
N GLY A 312 -19.73 5.32 19.07
CA GLY A 312 -19.15 5.13 20.39
C GLY A 312 -17.66 5.47 20.40
N ARG A 313 -16.81 4.44 20.53
CA ARG A 313 -15.33 4.58 20.55
C ARG A 313 -14.69 4.17 19.23
N THR A 314 -15.48 3.95 18.19
CA THR A 314 -15.03 3.29 16.97
C THR A 314 -15.18 4.24 15.79
N PRO A 315 -14.06 4.67 15.19
CA PRO A 315 -14.10 5.58 14.05
C PRO A 315 -14.59 4.85 12.80
N ALA A 316 -15.29 5.58 11.93
CA ALA A 316 -15.77 5.06 10.67
C ALA A 316 -15.91 6.17 9.62
N LEU A 317 -15.82 5.77 8.35
CA LEU A 317 -16.33 6.54 7.24
C LEU A 317 -17.78 6.12 6.98
N ARG A 318 -18.71 7.06 7.09
CA ARG A 318 -20.14 6.83 6.82
C ARG A 318 -20.49 7.39 5.45
N TYR A 319 -20.95 6.52 4.57
CA TYR A 319 -21.51 6.88 3.28
C TYR A 319 -23.03 6.65 3.32
N LEU A 320 -23.80 7.72 3.10
CA LEU A 320 -25.26 7.64 3.04
C LEU A 320 -25.76 8.05 1.65
N PRO A 321 -26.70 7.30 1.06
CA PRO A 321 -27.49 7.81 -0.05
C PRO A 321 -28.35 9.00 0.40
N GLU A 322 -28.84 9.80 -0.55
CA GLU A 322 -29.72 10.94 -0.24
C GLU A 322 -31.06 10.52 0.37
N GLN A 323 -31.62 9.42 -0.14
CA GLN A 323 -32.85 8.84 0.42
C GLN A 323 -32.52 7.98 1.64
N PRO A 324 -33.46 7.77 2.58
CA PRO A 324 -33.27 6.82 3.66
C PRO A 324 -32.81 5.45 3.13
N PRO A 325 -31.71 4.89 3.65
CA PRO A 325 -31.15 3.65 3.13
C PRO A 325 -32.10 2.48 3.37
N VAL A 326 -32.17 1.57 2.40
CA VAL A 326 -32.98 0.33 2.51
C VAL A 326 -32.19 -0.82 3.14
N ALA A 327 -30.87 -0.72 3.14
CA ALA A 327 -29.93 -1.69 3.68
C ALA A 327 -28.62 -1.00 4.06
N ALA A 328 -27.75 -1.71 4.78
CA ALA A 328 -26.41 -1.21 5.07
C ALA A 328 -25.33 -2.29 4.89
N VAL A 329 -24.15 -1.87 4.48
CA VAL A 329 -22.95 -2.70 4.40
C VAL A 329 -21.91 -2.17 5.36
N VAL A 330 -21.47 -3.01 6.31
CA VAL A 330 -20.29 -2.70 7.13
C VAL A 330 -19.06 -3.29 6.42
N SER A 331 -18.24 -2.42 5.85
CA SER A 331 -16.97 -2.82 5.24
C SER A 331 -15.85 -2.85 6.26
N LEU A 332 -15.09 -3.93 6.22
CA LEU A 332 -14.01 -4.28 7.14
C LEU A 332 -12.71 -4.43 6.35
N HIS A 333 -11.77 -3.52 6.58
CA HIS A 333 -10.48 -3.54 5.88
C HIS A 333 -9.61 -4.77 6.25
N GLY A 334 -8.70 -5.15 5.36
CA GLY A 334 -7.65 -6.13 5.64
C GLY A 334 -6.56 -5.58 6.57
N GLY A 335 -5.66 -6.44 7.05
CA GLY A 335 -4.64 -6.03 8.01
C GLY A 335 -4.15 -7.21 8.84
N PRO A 336 -4.35 -7.24 10.18
CA PRO A 336 -5.34 -6.50 10.99
C PRO A 336 -5.10 -5.01 11.22
N GLU A 337 -3.84 -4.57 11.27
CA GLU A 337 -3.51 -3.18 11.61
C GLU A 337 -3.35 -2.40 10.30
N SER A 338 -4.46 -1.88 9.80
CA SER A 338 -4.55 -0.96 8.65
C SER A 338 -5.67 0.05 8.97
N LEU A 339 -6.24 0.70 7.97
CA LEU A 339 -7.45 1.52 8.14
C LEU A 339 -8.21 1.70 6.82
N GLU A 340 -9.53 1.78 6.95
CA GLU A 340 -10.45 2.36 5.99
C GLU A 340 -10.17 3.85 5.80
N ARG A 341 -10.29 4.29 4.54
CA ARG A 341 -10.05 5.65 4.09
C ARG A 341 -11.03 6.01 2.98
N ASP A 342 -11.14 7.31 2.68
CA ASP A 342 -11.84 7.76 1.48
C ASP A 342 -11.01 7.46 0.23
N GLU A 343 -11.26 6.32 -0.41
CA GLU A 343 -10.68 5.90 -1.68
C GLU A 343 -11.62 4.90 -2.36
N LEU A 344 -11.33 4.51 -3.60
CA LEU A 344 -12.13 3.53 -4.34
C LEU A 344 -11.88 2.11 -3.82
N ARG A 345 -12.37 1.86 -2.60
CA ARG A 345 -12.44 0.53 -2.00
C ARG A 345 -13.28 -0.39 -2.88
N TRP A 346 -12.88 -1.66 -2.92
CA TRP A 346 -13.58 -2.70 -3.67
C TRP A 346 -13.85 -2.28 -5.12
N ASP A 347 -12.84 -1.68 -5.76
CA ASP A 347 -12.89 -1.22 -7.15
C ASP A 347 -14.06 -0.27 -7.46
N GLY A 348 -14.51 0.49 -6.45
CA GLY A 348 -15.58 1.49 -6.57
C GLY A 348 -16.97 0.99 -6.17
N LEU A 349 -17.10 -0.25 -5.67
CA LEU A 349 -18.38 -0.88 -5.28
C LEU A 349 -19.27 0.01 -4.40
N TYR A 350 -18.68 0.85 -3.54
CA TYR A 350 -19.46 1.74 -2.68
C TYR A 350 -20.38 2.68 -3.48
N ARG A 351 -19.96 3.13 -4.67
CA ARG A 351 -20.80 3.98 -5.52
C ARG A 351 -22.05 3.26 -5.97
N GLU A 352 -21.90 2.02 -6.45
CA GLU A 352 -23.03 1.18 -6.88
C GLU A 352 -23.97 0.85 -5.72
N LEU A 353 -23.42 0.58 -4.53
CA LEU A 353 -24.22 0.37 -3.32
C LEU A 353 -25.03 1.63 -2.96
N LEU A 354 -24.41 2.80 -3.00
CA LEU A 354 -25.10 4.06 -2.72
C LEU A 354 -26.20 4.35 -3.74
N ASP A 355 -25.94 4.11 -5.03
CA ASP A 355 -26.94 4.27 -6.10
C ASP A 355 -28.10 3.27 -5.96
N ALA A 356 -27.84 2.09 -5.39
CA ALA A 356 -28.86 1.10 -5.03
C ALA A 356 -29.58 1.40 -3.70
N GLY A 357 -29.31 2.54 -3.05
CA GLY A 357 -29.92 2.92 -1.77
C GLY A 357 -29.36 2.19 -0.55
N VAL A 358 -28.17 1.60 -0.67
CA VAL A 358 -27.47 0.89 0.41
C VAL A 358 -26.44 1.81 1.05
N ALA A 359 -26.56 2.03 2.36
CA ALA A 359 -25.56 2.78 3.12
C ALA A 359 -24.27 1.95 3.28
N VAL A 360 -23.12 2.62 3.38
CA VAL A 360 -21.84 1.97 3.64
C VAL A 360 -21.19 2.53 4.90
N ILE A 361 -20.76 1.64 5.79
CA ILE A 361 -19.95 1.94 6.96
C ILE A 361 -18.56 1.35 6.73
N GLY A 362 -17.59 2.18 6.33
CA GLY A 362 -16.18 1.81 6.30
C GLY A 362 -15.61 1.87 7.71
N LEU A 363 -15.57 0.72 8.40
CA LEU A 363 -15.29 0.66 9.83
C LEU A 363 -13.78 0.57 10.12
N ASN A 364 -13.28 1.48 10.94
CA ASN A 364 -11.94 1.42 11.53
C ASN A 364 -12.00 0.75 12.90
N TYR A 365 -12.28 -0.56 12.87
CA TYR A 365 -12.46 -1.43 14.04
C TYR A 365 -11.27 -1.39 15.01
N CYS A 366 -11.46 -1.82 16.26
CA CYS A 366 -10.39 -1.96 17.25
C CYS A 366 -9.26 -2.85 16.71
N GLY A 367 -8.01 -2.36 16.68
CA GLY A 367 -6.96 -2.98 15.88
C GLY A 367 -6.49 -2.14 14.71
N SER A 368 -7.31 -1.19 14.24
CA SER A 368 -6.93 -0.27 13.17
C SER A 368 -5.77 0.63 13.59
N THR A 369 -4.94 1.01 12.62
CA THR A 369 -3.93 2.06 12.76
C THR A 369 -4.56 3.42 12.42
N GLY A 370 -3.81 4.52 12.51
CA GLY A 370 -4.35 5.87 12.25
C GLY A 370 -4.94 6.58 13.47
N TYR A 371 -5.37 5.85 14.49
CA TYR A 371 -6.05 6.38 15.68
C TYR A 371 -5.24 6.25 16.97
N GLY A 372 -3.91 6.11 16.83
CA GLY A 372 -2.97 5.94 17.93
C GLY A 372 -2.83 4.50 18.42
N ARG A 373 -1.66 4.19 19.01
CA ARG A 373 -1.29 2.82 19.42
C ARG A 373 -2.28 2.18 20.41
N LEU A 374 -2.96 2.96 21.25
CA LEU A 374 -3.97 2.44 22.18
C LEU A 374 -5.21 1.88 21.46
N HIS A 375 -5.66 2.52 20.38
CA HIS A 375 -6.76 1.99 19.57
C HIS A 375 -6.36 0.70 18.85
N THR A 376 -5.15 0.69 18.28
CA THR A 376 -4.57 -0.49 17.63
C THR A 376 -4.41 -1.67 18.61
N GLN A 377 -3.90 -1.43 19.81
CA GLN A 377 -3.66 -2.49 20.79
C GLN A 377 -4.92 -2.98 21.52
N ARG A 378 -6.04 -2.25 21.43
CA ARG A 378 -7.29 -2.58 22.16
C ARG A 378 -7.83 -3.97 21.83
N ALA A 379 -7.58 -4.49 20.63
CA ALA A 379 -8.03 -5.80 20.20
C ALA A 379 -7.04 -6.94 20.47
N TRP A 380 -5.80 -6.62 20.84
CA TRP A 380 -4.77 -7.63 21.06
C TRP A 380 -5.22 -8.60 22.16
N LYS A 381 -5.28 -9.89 21.83
CA LYS A 381 -5.77 -10.99 22.69
C LYS A 381 -7.24 -10.88 23.11
N THR A 382 -8.00 -9.92 22.58
CA THR A 382 -9.39 -9.61 22.97
C THR A 382 -10.29 -9.36 21.77
N TRP A 383 -9.91 -9.83 20.58
CA TRP A 383 -10.62 -9.62 19.31
C TRP A 383 -12.12 -9.82 19.38
N THR A 384 -12.61 -10.90 20.01
CA THR A 384 -14.05 -11.18 20.15
C THR A 384 -14.78 -10.08 20.91
N THR A 385 -14.29 -9.69 22.09
CA THR A 385 -14.96 -8.69 22.93
C THR A 385 -14.84 -7.29 22.33
N ALA A 386 -13.66 -6.95 21.82
CA ALA A 386 -13.40 -5.63 21.29
C ALA A 386 -14.17 -5.40 19.97
N PHE A 387 -14.17 -6.38 19.05
CA PHE A 387 -14.90 -6.28 17.79
C PHE A 387 -16.42 -6.37 17.98
N ARG A 388 -16.91 -7.10 19.00
CA ARG A 388 -18.33 -7.09 19.35
C ARG A 388 -18.82 -5.67 19.60
N GLU A 389 -18.11 -4.88 20.41
CA GLU A 389 -18.48 -3.49 20.71
C GLU A 389 -18.56 -2.63 19.43
N ASP A 390 -17.66 -2.85 18.47
CA ASP A 390 -17.64 -2.14 17.20
C ASP A 390 -18.86 -2.49 16.32
N VAL A 391 -19.17 -3.78 16.18
CA VAL A 391 -20.32 -4.27 15.38
C VAL A 391 -21.63 -3.82 15.98
N GLU A 392 -21.80 -3.91 17.30
CA GLU A 392 -22.99 -3.39 18.01
C GLU A 392 -23.20 -1.90 17.74
N SER A 393 -22.11 -1.12 17.76
CA SER A 393 -22.17 0.32 17.51
C SER A 393 -22.58 0.64 16.06
N CYS A 394 -22.15 -0.17 15.09
CA CYS A 394 -22.58 -0.04 13.70
C CYS A 394 -24.07 -0.37 13.52
N ILE A 395 -24.55 -1.42 14.17
CA ILE A 395 -25.96 -1.83 14.11
C ILE A 395 -26.86 -0.77 14.74
N ALA A 396 -26.45 -0.21 15.89
CA ALA A 396 -27.17 0.90 16.52
C ALA A 396 -27.22 2.14 15.61
N ALA A 397 -26.12 2.48 14.93
CA ALA A 397 -26.09 3.58 13.98
C ALA A 397 -26.98 3.34 12.76
N ALA A 398 -26.98 2.13 12.20
CA ALA A 398 -27.84 1.76 11.08
C ALA A 398 -29.34 1.83 11.44
N ALA A 399 -29.70 1.44 12.67
CA ALA A 399 -31.06 1.57 13.18
C ALA A 399 -31.55 3.02 13.24
N GLU A 400 -30.67 4.00 13.48
CA GLU A 400 -31.02 5.44 13.41
C GLU A 400 -31.41 5.88 11.99
N TRP A 401 -30.99 5.13 10.97
CA TRP A 401 -31.34 5.38 9.56
C TRP A 401 -32.56 4.56 9.12
N GLY A 402 -33.12 3.74 10.01
CA GLY A 402 -34.26 2.86 9.72
C GLY A 402 -33.88 1.51 9.10
N VAL A 403 -32.61 1.09 9.19
CA VAL A 403 -32.14 -0.21 8.68
C VAL A 403 -32.20 -1.24 9.81
N ASP A 404 -32.95 -2.32 9.60
CA ASP A 404 -33.02 -3.44 10.52
C ASP A 404 -31.75 -4.30 10.45
N PRO A 405 -31.34 -5.00 11.53
CA PRO A 405 -30.17 -5.88 11.50
C PRO A 405 -30.21 -6.91 10.37
N ALA A 406 -31.40 -7.42 10.03
CA ALA A 406 -31.60 -8.39 8.96
C ALA A 406 -31.28 -7.86 7.55
N ASP A 407 -31.15 -6.54 7.40
CA ASP A 407 -30.77 -5.83 6.16
C ASP A 407 -29.33 -5.27 6.23
N ILE A 408 -28.53 -5.77 7.18
CA ILE A 408 -27.11 -5.41 7.34
C ILE A 408 -26.22 -6.58 6.90
N ALA A 409 -25.38 -6.33 5.89
CA ALA A 409 -24.34 -7.26 5.44
C ALA A 409 -22.95 -6.84 5.93
N LEU A 410 -22.10 -7.82 6.23
CA LEU A 410 -20.68 -7.59 6.51
C LEU A 410 -19.84 -7.91 5.27
N LEU A 411 -19.02 -6.96 4.83
CA LEU A 411 -18.11 -7.13 3.70
C LEU A 411 -16.67 -7.01 4.19
N GLY A 412 -15.80 -7.95 3.84
CA GLY A 412 -14.41 -7.87 4.29
C GLY A 412 -13.43 -8.68 3.46
N GLY A 413 -12.19 -8.18 3.38
CA GLY A 413 -11.08 -8.82 2.67
C GLY A 413 -9.95 -9.25 3.62
N SER A 414 -9.31 -10.38 3.39
CA SER A 414 -8.19 -10.86 4.22
C SER A 414 -8.59 -10.95 5.70
N PHE A 415 -7.90 -10.28 6.62
CA PHE A 415 -8.33 -10.22 8.03
C PHE A 415 -9.74 -9.62 8.22
N GLY A 416 -10.12 -8.62 7.42
CA GLY A 416 -11.47 -8.06 7.42
C GLY A 416 -12.52 -9.09 7.03
N GLY A 417 -12.18 -10.03 6.14
CA GLY A 417 -13.05 -11.16 5.79
C GLY A 417 -13.23 -12.13 6.97
N ALA A 418 -12.18 -12.37 7.76
CA ALA A 418 -12.27 -13.14 9.00
C ALA A 418 -13.15 -12.43 10.05
N LEU A 419 -13.05 -11.10 10.14
CA LEU A 419 -13.93 -10.29 10.98
C LEU A 419 -15.38 -10.29 10.50
N ALA A 420 -15.64 -10.31 9.18
CA ALA A 420 -17.00 -10.43 8.64
C ALA A 420 -17.66 -11.74 9.08
N LEU A 421 -16.91 -12.85 9.04
CA LEU A 421 -17.38 -14.14 9.55
C LEU A 421 -17.59 -14.11 11.07
N LEU A 422 -16.62 -13.56 11.81
CA LEU A 422 -16.75 -13.40 13.26
C LEU A 422 -17.98 -12.55 13.63
N GLY A 423 -18.23 -11.45 12.93
CA GLY A 423 -19.40 -10.61 13.15
C GLY A 423 -20.71 -11.38 13.00
N CYS A 424 -20.83 -12.26 12.01
CA CYS A 424 -21.99 -13.14 11.87
C CYS A 424 -22.11 -14.14 13.04
N VAL A 425 -21.00 -14.68 13.55
CA VAL A 425 -20.98 -15.53 14.76
C VAL A 425 -21.39 -14.74 16.02
N LEU A 426 -21.04 -13.46 16.09
CA LEU A 426 -21.38 -12.61 17.23
C LEU A 426 -22.83 -12.13 17.19
N ARG A 427 -23.42 -11.99 15.99
CA ARG A 427 -24.75 -11.47 15.72
C ARG A 427 -25.48 -12.25 14.65
N HIS A 428 -26.36 -13.14 15.11
CA HIS A 428 -27.10 -14.11 14.30
C HIS A 428 -28.31 -13.52 13.55
N ASP A 429 -28.66 -12.27 13.84
CA ASP A 429 -29.77 -11.52 13.25
C ASP A 429 -29.35 -10.64 12.06
N LEU A 430 -28.07 -10.69 11.65
CA LEU A 430 -27.57 -10.01 10.45
C LEU A 430 -27.98 -10.72 9.16
N ALA A 431 -28.00 -10.01 8.02
CA ALA A 431 -28.27 -10.60 6.71
C ALA A 431 -27.25 -11.70 6.34
N GLY A 432 -25.98 -11.45 6.67
CA GLY A 432 -24.87 -12.36 6.39
C GLY A 432 -23.58 -11.64 6.04
N ALA A 433 -22.70 -12.32 5.29
CA ALA A 433 -21.37 -11.79 4.99
C ALA A 433 -20.84 -12.17 3.60
N VAL A 434 -20.03 -11.28 3.03
CA VAL A 434 -19.13 -11.56 1.91
C VAL A 434 -17.70 -11.44 2.42
N ALA A 435 -16.97 -12.56 2.43
CA ALA A 435 -15.60 -12.65 2.91
C ALA A 435 -14.66 -13.00 1.73
N SER A 436 -13.91 -12.02 1.26
CA SER A 436 -12.92 -12.17 0.19
C SER A 436 -11.56 -12.59 0.76
N ALA A 437 -11.01 -13.69 0.27
CA ALA A 437 -9.71 -14.25 0.69
C ALA A 437 -9.47 -14.25 2.23
N PRO A 438 -10.43 -14.73 3.06
CA PRO A 438 -10.40 -14.46 4.49
C PRO A 438 -9.28 -15.21 5.24
N LEU A 439 -8.68 -14.54 6.23
CA LEU A 439 -7.68 -15.13 7.12
C LEU A 439 -8.34 -15.99 8.21
N ILE A 440 -8.68 -17.24 7.87
CA ILE A 440 -9.51 -18.11 8.72
C ILE A 440 -8.75 -18.81 9.85
N ASP A 441 -7.54 -19.35 9.60
CA ASP A 441 -6.76 -20.09 10.60
C ASP A 441 -5.51 -19.29 10.97
N ILE A 442 -5.64 -18.43 11.98
CA ILE A 442 -4.56 -17.49 12.35
C ILE A 442 -3.34 -18.21 12.91
N ARG A 443 -3.53 -19.36 13.58
CA ARG A 443 -2.43 -20.13 14.16
C ARG A 443 -1.58 -20.75 13.07
N ARG A 444 -2.21 -21.42 12.10
CA ARG A 444 -1.49 -22.03 11.00
C ARG A 444 -0.81 -20.98 10.11
N HIS A 445 -1.48 -19.85 9.89
CA HIS A 445 -0.88 -18.73 9.18
C HIS A 445 0.33 -18.15 9.92
N ALA A 446 0.25 -17.96 11.24
CA ALA A 446 1.37 -17.52 12.05
C ALA A 446 2.55 -18.51 12.05
N GLU A 447 2.27 -19.82 12.11
CA GLU A 447 3.29 -20.88 12.00
C GLU A 447 4.01 -20.82 10.65
N GLN A 448 3.28 -20.62 9.55
CA GLN A 448 3.84 -20.52 8.21
C GLN A 448 4.65 -19.25 8.00
N ALA A 449 4.11 -18.09 8.40
CA ALA A 449 4.82 -16.83 8.34
C ALA A 449 6.13 -16.88 9.14
N ALA A 450 6.12 -17.55 10.30
CA ALA A 450 7.31 -17.73 11.15
C ALA A 450 8.37 -18.68 10.56
N VAL A 451 8.04 -19.49 9.55
CA VAL A 451 9.02 -20.29 8.79
C VAL A 451 9.78 -19.39 7.82
N ALA A 452 9.07 -18.48 7.14
CA ALA A 452 9.67 -17.52 6.22
C ALA A 452 10.49 -16.47 6.98
N ASP A 453 9.95 -15.95 8.08
CA ASP A 453 10.61 -14.97 8.94
C ASP A 453 10.21 -15.16 10.42
N PRO A 454 11.16 -15.58 11.29
CA PRO A 454 10.88 -15.84 12.70
C PRO A 454 10.27 -14.68 13.50
N SER A 455 10.43 -13.43 13.06
CA SER A 455 9.87 -12.25 13.74
C SER A 455 8.33 -12.23 13.74
N TYR A 456 7.69 -12.90 12.78
CA TYR A 456 6.24 -13.06 12.77
C TYR A 456 5.73 -13.85 13.97
N ARG A 457 6.54 -14.75 14.56
CA ARG A 457 6.15 -15.51 15.75
C ARG A 457 5.80 -14.56 16.91
N ASP A 458 6.68 -13.61 17.19
CA ASP A 458 6.48 -12.65 18.28
C ASP A 458 5.34 -11.68 17.95
N TRP A 459 5.23 -11.29 16.69
CA TRP A 459 4.20 -10.38 16.24
C TRP A 459 2.79 -10.94 16.37
N PHE A 460 2.54 -12.13 15.82
CA PHE A 460 1.25 -12.80 15.95
C PHE A 460 1.03 -13.21 17.41
N GLY A 461 2.08 -13.65 18.11
CA GLY A 461 2.03 -14.03 19.51
C GLY A 461 1.64 -12.89 20.46
N ALA A 462 1.94 -11.64 20.12
CA ALA A 462 1.47 -10.46 20.86
C ALA A 462 -0.01 -10.16 20.62
N ARG A 463 -0.54 -10.49 19.43
CA ARG A 463 -1.87 -10.07 18.95
C ARG A 463 -2.96 -11.11 19.12
N PHE A 464 -2.63 -12.38 19.01
CA PHE A 464 -3.58 -13.48 18.91
C PHE A 464 -3.23 -14.58 19.89
N GLU A 465 -4.21 -15.28 20.44
CA GLU A 465 -3.96 -16.50 21.21
C GLU A 465 -3.59 -17.64 20.25
N LEU A 466 -2.34 -18.11 20.35
CA LEU A 466 -1.77 -19.10 19.44
C LEU A 466 -1.43 -20.42 20.15
N ALA A 467 -1.53 -20.48 21.47
CA ALA A 467 -1.14 -21.67 22.22
C ALA A 467 -1.99 -22.87 21.78
N ALA A 468 -1.35 -24.01 21.52
CA ALA A 468 -2.06 -25.25 21.22
C ALA A 468 -2.99 -25.69 22.37
N SER A 469 -2.71 -25.25 23.59
CA SER A 469 -3.54 -25.46 24.78
C SER A 469 -4.74 -24.50 24.88
N ALA A 470 -4.89 -23.53 23.97
CA ALA A 470 -6.01 -22.61 23.99
C ALA A 470 -7.33 -23.38 23.84
N THR A 471 -8.30 -23.04 24.69
CA THR A 471 -9.64 -23.61 24.65
C THR A 471 -10.33 -23.25 23.33
N PRO A 472 -11.32 -24.03 22.85
CA PRO A 472 -12.09 -23.67 21.65
C PRO A 472 -12.68 -22.25 21.70
N ALA A 473 -13.07 -21.76 22.87
CA ALA A 473 -13.58 -20.41 23.04
C ALA A 473 -12.51 -19.30 22.90
N GLN A 474 -11.23 -19.65 23.08
CA GLN A 474 -10.09 -18.73 22.89
C GLN A 474 -9.56 -18.74 21.45
N ARG A 475 -9.86 -19.78 20.68
CA ARG A 475 -9.48 -19.90 19.27
C ARG A 475 -10.52 -19.18 18.40
N VAL A 476 -10.42 -17.86 18.37
CA VAL A 476 -11.39 -17.00 17.68
C VAL A 476 -11.33 -17.19 16.16
N PHE A 477 -10.11 -17.22 15.61
CA PHE A 477 -9.86 -17.33 14.18
C PHE A 477 -9.38 -18.74 13.85
N ASP A 478 -10.34 -19.66 13.85
CA ASP A 478 -10.18 -21.00 13.32
C ASP A 478 -11.43 -21.42 12.49
N PRO A 479 -11.31 -22.43 11.60
CA PRO A 479 -12.42 -22.84 10.75
C PRO A 479 -13.69 -23.27 11.49
N GLU A 480 -13.59 -23.90 12.66
CA GLU A 480 -14.74 -24.41 13.41
C GLU A 480 -15.52 -23.27 14.06
N HIS A 481 -14.81 -22.31 14.64
CA HIS A 481 -15.39 -21.13 15.27
C HIS A 481 -16.01 -20.18 14.24
N LEU A 482 -15.30 -19.87 13.16
CA LEU A 482 -15.78 -18.93 12.14
C LEU A 482 -16.95 -19.51 11.31
N SER A 483 -17.12 -20.83 11.29
CA SER A 483 -18.28 -21.51 10.68
C SER A 483 -19.42 -21.77 11.67
N ALA A 484 -19.58 -20.94 12.70
CA ALA A 484 -20.67 -21.04 13.69
C ALA A 484 -21.76 -19.96 13.49
N THR A 485 -22.04 -19.56 12.25
CA THR A 485 -23.09 -18.59 11.91
C THR A 485 -24.49 -19.18 12.07
N ALA A 486 -25.53 -18.36 11.98
CA ALA A 486 -26.91 -18.83 12.03
C ALA A 486 -27.46 -19.29 10.66
N PRO A 487 -28.46 -20.19 10.64
CA PRO A 487 -29.09 -20.66 9.40
C PRO A 487 -29.77 -19.57 8.55
N GLY A 488 -30.09 -18.42 9.15
CA GLY A 488 -30.66 -17.28 8.42
C GLY A 488 -29.63 -16.41 7.70
N GLN A 489 -28.33 -16.61 7.96
CA GLN A 489 -27.26 -15.72 7.50
C GLN A 489 -26.57 -16.28 6.27
N ARG A 490 -26.71 -15.62 5.12
CA ARG A 490 -26.07 -16.06 3.87
C ARG A 490 -24.60 -15.67 3.89
N VAL A 491 -23.70 -16.61 3.66
CA VAL A 491 -22.26 -16.33 3.65
C VAL A 491 -21.66 -16.71 2.29
N PHE A 492 -20.91 -15.78 1.71
CA PHE A 492 -20.10 -16.03 0.53
C PHE A 492 -18.63 -15.91 0.87
N LEU A 493 -17.86 -16.94 0.54
CA LEU A 493 -16.41 -16.90 0.50
C LEU A 493 -15.99 -16.72 -0.95
N VAL A 494 -15.26 -15.65 -1.28
CA VAL A 494 -14.68 -15.43 -2.62
C VAL A 494 -13.16 -15.58 -2.49
N HIS A 495 -12.56 -16.56 -3.15
CA HIS A 495 -11.16 -16.89 -2.86
C HIS A 495 -10.41 -17.47 -4.07
N GLY A 496 -9.28 -16.84 -4.40
CA GLY A 496 -8.28 -17.36 -5.33
C GLY A 496 -7.70 -18.71 -4.94
N SER A 497 -7.63 -19.66 -5.88
CA SER A 497 -7.09 -21.00 -5.59
C SER A 497 -5.57 -21.03 -5.36
N GLU A 498 -4.87 -19.98 -5.78
CA GLU A 498 -3.40 -19.83 -5.68
C GLU A 498 -3.00 -18.78 -4.63
N ASP A 499 -3.89 -18.46 -3.69
CA ASP A 499 -3.59 -17.55 -2.59
C ASP A 499 -2.58 -18.16 -1.61
N GLU A 500 -1.36 -17.59 -1.60
CA GLU A 500 -0.28 -17.96 -0.69
C GLU A 500 -0.25 -17.11 0.60
N VAL A 501 -1.00 -16.01 0.67
CA VAL A 501 -1.06 -15.14 1.85
C VAL A 501 -2.06 -15.73 2.85
N THR A 502 -3.32 -15.86 2.45
CA THR A 502 -4.38 -16.49 3.25
C THR A 502 -4.76 -17.80 2.60
N GLN A 503 -4.10 -18.90 2.99
CA GLN A 503 -4.25 -20.18 2.28
C GLN A 503 -5.70 -20.57 1.96
N TRP A 504 -6.01 -20.74 0.67
CA TRP A 504 -7.33 -21.14 0.18
C TRP A 504 -7.90 -22.38 0.87
N GLN A 505 -7.04 -23.33 1.26
CA GLN A 505 -7.48 -24.54 1.95
C GLN A 505 -8.17 -24.24 3.30
N HIS A 506 -7.90 -23.11 3.94
CA HIS A 506 -8.59 -22.70 5.17
C HIS A 506 -10.05 -22.28 4.87
N SER A 507 -10.31 -21.55 3.79
CA SER A 507 -11.67 -21.28 3.31
C SER A 507 -12.41 -22.53 2.90
N LYS A 508 -11.73 -23.44 2.18
CA LYS A 508 -12.32 -24.73 1.82
C LYS A 508 -12.77 -25.52 3.05
N ARG A 509 -11.93 -25.61 4.09
CA ARG A 509 -12.26 -26.31 5.35
C ARG A 509 -13.44 -25.68 6.08
N ALA A 510 -13.48 -24.35 6.16
CA ALA A 510 -14.60 -23.65 6.80
C ALA A 510 -15.91 -23.85 6.02
N ALA A 511 -15.87 -23.81 4.69
CA ALA A 511 -17.02 -24.12 3.84
C ALA A 511 -17.49 -25.58 4.02
N ASP A 512 -16.57 -26.55 4.05
CA ASP A 512 -16.90 -27.96 4.28
C ASP A 512 -17.51 -28.18 5.68
N GLU A 513 -17.07 -27.42 6.70
CA GLU A 513 -17.68 -27.42 8.05
C GLU A 513 -19.08 -26.80 8.03
N ALA A 514 -19.26 -25.66 7.34
CA ALA A 514 -20.56 -25.01 7.20
C ALA A 514 -21.57 -25.92 6.49
N VAL A 515 -21.16 -26.63 5.44
CA VAL A 515 -22.00 -27.64 4.75
C VAL A 515 -22.41 -28.77 5.71
N ARG A 516 -21.49 -29.27 6.53
CA ARG A 516 -21.81 -30.29 7.55
C ARG A 516 -22.78 -29.80 8.61
N LYS A 517 -22.79 -28.50 8.89
CA LYS A 517 -23.73 -27.83 9.81
C LYS A 517 -25.02 -27.35 9.12
N GLU A 518 -25.19 -27.63 7.83
CA GLU A 518 -26.33 -27.18 7.01
C GLU A 518 -26.50 -25.64 6.99
N LEU A 519 -25.38 -24.91 7.07
CA LEU A 519 -25.36 -23.45 6.99
C LEU A 519 -25.35 -22.98 5.52
N PRO A 520 -26.00 -21.86 5.17
CA PRO A 520 -26.12 -21.37 3.80
C PRO A 520 -24.85 -20.64 3.34
N TRP A 521 -23.74 -21.37 3.28
CA TRP A 521 -22.45 -20.88 2.82
C TRP A 521 -22.22 -21.26 1.35
N THR A 522 -21.66 -20.33 0.59
CA THR A 522 -21.20 -20.53 -0.79
C THR A 522 -19.72 -20.22 -0.89
N LEU A 523 -18.91 -21.15 -1.42
CA LEU A 523 -17.51 -20.91 -1.76
C LEU A 523 -17.40 -20.67 -3.27
N VAL A 524 -17.05 -19.45 -3.66
CA VAL A 524 -16.69 -19.05 -5.01
C VAL A 524 -15.17 -19.14 -5.13
N THR A 525 -14.69 -20.17 -5.83
CA THR A 525 -13.26 -20.35 -6.10
C THR A 525 -12.87 -19.66 -7.40
N GLU A 526 -11.86 -18.82 -7.34
CA GLU A 526 -11.29 -18.14 -8.50
C GLU A 526 -10.04 -18.89 -8.93
N ALA A 527 -10.16 -19.71 -9.97
CA ALA A 527 -9.07 -20.56 -10.43
C ALA A 527 -7.89 -19.73 -10.94
N GLY A 528 -6.68 -20.03 -10.46
CA GLY A 528 -5.44 -19.34 -10.85
C GLY A 528 -5.20 -18.00 -10.17
N ALA A 529 -6.20 -17.41 -9.50
CA ALA A 529 -6.04 -16.13 -8.84
C ALA A 529 -5.32 -16.27 -7.48
N GLY A 530 -4.50 -15.27 -7.16
CA GLY A 530 -3.80 -15.14 -5.87
C GLY A 530 -4.57 -14.32 -4.82
N HIS A 531 -3.86 -13.86 -3.80
CA HIS A 531 -4.42 -13.03 -2.72
C HIS A 531 -4.95 -11.70 -3.22
N VAL A 532 -4.17 -11.05 -4.09
CA VAL A 532 -4.56 -9.88 -4.85
C VAL A 532 -4.60 -10.29 -6.32
N PRO A 533 -5.63 -9.92 -7.09
CA PRO A 533 -5.68 -10.21 -8.51
C PRO A 533 -4.44 -9.69 -9.23
N ALA A 534 -3.82 -10.50 -10.08
CA ALA A 534 -2.56 -10.14 -10.76
C ALA A 534 -2.77 -9.19 -11.95
N GLY A 535 -3.99 -9.11 -12.46
CA GLY A 535 -4.35 -8.29 -13.61
C GLY A 535 -5.80 -7.83 -13.60
N LEU A 536 -6.14 -7.00 -14.58
CA LEU A 536 -7.45 -6.36 -14.68
C LEU A 536 -8.60 -7.37 -14.79
N ASP A 537 -8.45 -8.41 -15.61
CA ASP A 537 -9.50 -9.42 -15.83
C ASP A 537 -9.82 -10.19 -14.54
N GLU A 538 -8.80 -10.56 -13.76
CA GLU A 538 -8.98 -11.21 -12.46
C GLU A 538 -9.61 -10.25 -11.44
N ALA A 539 -9.21 -8.98 -11.45
CA ALA A 539 -9.77 -7.96 -10.57
C ALA A 539 -11.26 -7.73 -10.87
N GLU A 540 -11.61 -7.60 -12.15
CA GLU A 540 -12.98 -7.47 -12.61
C GLU A 540 -13.81 -8.72 -12.29
N HIS A 541 -13.24 -9.92 -12.43
CA HIS A 541 -13.91 -11.16 -12.07
C HIS A 541 -14.23 -11.21 -10.57
N ARG A 542 -13.24 -10.88 -9.72
CA ARG A 542 -13.42 -10.82 -8.27
C ARG A 542 -14.45 -9.78 -7.88
N TYR A 543 -14.37 -8.59 -8.47
CA TYR A 543 -15.34 -7.52 -8.29
C TYR A 543 -16.76 -8.01 -8.54
N ARG A 544 -17.02 -8.62 -9.70
CA ARG A 544 -18.34 -9.16 -10.07
C ARG A 544 -18.83 -10.23 -9.09
N ASN A 545 -17.94 -11.12 -8.65
CA ASN A 545 -18.27 -12.16 -7.67
C ASN A 545 -18.67 -11.56 -6.32
N ILE A 546 -17.92 -10.57 -5.82
CA ILE A 546 -18.20 -9.88 -4.57
C ILE A 546 -19.51 -9.08 -4.67
N HIS A 547 -19.68 -8.31 -5.74
CA HIS A 547 -20.89 -7.54 -5.98
C HIS A 547 -22.13 -8.43 -6.02
N SER A 548 -22.11 -9.49 -6.83
CA SER A 548 -23.22 -10.45 -6.95
C SER A 548 -23.52 -11.15 -5.61
N ALA A 549 -22.48 -11.56 -4.88
CA ALA A 549 -22.62 -12.16 -3.56
C ALA A 549 -23.30 -11.20 -2.58
N LEU A 550 -22.91 -9.92 -2.59
CA LEU A 550 -23.42 -8.93 -1.65
C LEU A 550 -24.90 -8.63 -1.88
N LEU A 551 -25.33 -8.51 -3.14
CA LEU A 551 -26.75 -8.38 -3.48
C LEU A 551 -27.56 -9.61 -3.03
N GLN A 552 -27.02 -10.82 -3.21
CA GLN A 552 -27.66 -12.06 -2.73
C GLN A 552 -27.76 -12.14 -1.20
N VAL A 553 -26.76 -11.64 -0.47
CA VAL A 553 -26.80 -11.54 0.99
C VAL A 553 -27.92 -10.58 1.43
N LEU A 554 -28.01 -9.41 0.79
CA LEU A 554 -29.03 -8.41 1.07
C LEU A 554 -30.42 -8.74 0.51
N GLY A 555 -30.57 -9.85 -0.23
CA GLY A 555 -31.85 -10.22 -0.85
C GLY A 555 -32.30 -9.25 -1.95
N MET A 556 -31.37 -8.52 -2.55
CA MET A 556 -31.61 -7.57 -3.63
C MET A 556 -31.43 -8.25 -4.99
N ASP A 557 -32.29 -7.93 -5.94
CA ASP A 557 -32.09 -8.36 -7.33
C ASP A 557 -30.95 -7.57 -7.97
N PRO A 558 -30.07 -8.21 -8.77
CA PRO A 558 -29.13 -7.46 -9.60
C PRO A 558 -29.92 -6.49 -10.47
N VAL A 559 -29.60 -5.20 -10.34
CA VAL A 559 -30.15 -4.17 -11.23
C VAL A 559 -29.83 -4.65 -12.65
N THR A 560 -30.89 -5.01 -13.38
CA THR A 560 -30.76 -5.29 -14.80
C THR A 560 -30.34 -3.95 -15.41
N GLU A 561 -29.10 -3.87 -15.90
CA GLU A 561 -28.62 -2.69 -16.61
C GLU A 561 -29.66 -2.30 -17.65
N ALA A 562 -30.38 -1.21 -17.39
CA ALA A 562 -31.14 -0.55 -18.41
C ALA A 562 -30.10 0.02 -19.37
N THR A 563 -29.91 -0.65 -20.51
CA THR A 563 -29.19 -0.09 -21.65
C THR A 563 -29.76 1.30 -21.96
N SER A 564 -28.99 2.35 -21.66
CA SER A 564 -29.19 3.69 -22.23
C SER A 564 -27.88 4.44 -22.33
#